data_AF-A0A1A9T5G1-F1
#
_entry.id   AF-A0A1A9T5G1-F1
#
_cell.length_a   1.000
_cell.length_b   1.000
_cell.length_c   1.000
_cell.angle_alpha   90.00
_cell.angle_beta   90.00
_cell.angle_gamma   90.00
#
_symmetry.space_group_name_H-M   'P 1'
#
loop_
_entity.id
_entity.type
_entity.pdbx_description
1 polymer ?
#
loop_
_entity_poly.entity_id
_entity_poly.type
_entity_poly.pdbx_seq_one_letter_code
_entity_poly.pdbx_strand_id
1 'polypeptide(L)'
;MQSSISNAAVDALNVPYLGLYPSSALKIADGNCKDCGPIKQALWYFEEEPIAIANDARKIAGYSTTERAQADVATWLKTVTNDDLSALPAAIWLGSRQMIPSARLSVDHKNIIGDDGIEMAFNVVPKIPTNLSYLNQSSWDFYAQRPLSMRGELNTHNQFVAKTIWPLDYNIGSESPYHPLAASESLKQLVQSDHGGAQKPYTTRVLWESAPGQERNWSDKAVIGAMLNGAQGDDDEAHGGHFAILTGQYTADGNWSQWLVNNFYNLDAYGEKGIIAAVTPADKYLMDLNSGQSLYRPSYMIVAIMKDKQSALTYQAASNRVYQHFYRHDLIYDHAQANCAGISIDTFRTLGWNIPKTGPEGYLKAIIAWFYVSITERSITSGRDIYDYLTEEKTRLYPSVAFDAIGNDLLSLVQRQSSRQLTAYEQKLVENIEAIIYVHIPQVPSERAYGLAPVYSFDQYLAETPKDKSQWKIIPTQPRPFPDEMRDGLATEKAFRLPIPLPVLLSFALLAGLFWLVFRLIKRLFF
;
A
#
# COMPACT_ATOMS: atom_id res chain seq x y z
N MET A 1 -31.32 -31.09 15.78
CA MET A 1 -31.29 -30.45 14.45
C MET A 1 -30.60 -29.08 14.53
N GLN A 2 -29.48 -28.98 15.26
CA GLN A 2 -28.78 -27.72 15.59
C GLN A 2 -27.31 -27.74 15.14
N SER A 3 -26.89 -28.75 14.36
CA SER A 3 -25.46 -29.02 14.07
C SER A 3 -25.07 -28.89 12.59
N SER A 4 -25.88 -28.28 11.72
CA SER A 4 -25.54 -28.14 10.30
C SER A 4 -25.18 -26.71 9.88
N ILE A 5 -25.50 -25.69 10.67
CA ILE A 5 -25.31 -24.28 10.28
C ILE A 5 -23.89 -23.76 10.61
N SER A 6 -23.16 -24.38 11.54
CA SER A 6 -21.80 -23.94 11.93
C SER A 6 -20.67 -24.39 10.99
N ASN A 7 -20.96 -25.12 9.91
CA ASN A 7 -19.93 -25.70 9.05
C ASN A 7 -19.46 -24.78 7.89
N ALA A 8 -20.19 -23.70 7.60
CA ALA A 8 -19.83 -22.81 6.49
C ALA A 8 -18.76 -21.78 6.86
N ALA A 9 -18.76 -21.29 8.11
CA ALA A 9 -17.75 -20.37 8.62
C ALA A 9 -16.54 -21.16 9.12
N VAL A 10 -15.38 -20.91 8.50
CA VAL A 10 -14.11 -21.52 8.86
C VAL A 10 -13.17 -20.49 9.47
N ASP A 11 -12.09 -20.96 10.10
CA ASP A 11 -11.02 -20.09 10.59
C ASP A 11 -10.41 -19.27 9.43
N ALA A 12 -10.09 -18.00 9.66
CA ALA A 12 -9.50 -17.12 8.64
C ALA A 12 -8.10 -17.59 8.15
N LEU A 13 -7.46 -18.50 8.88
CA LEU A 13 -6.23 -19.20 8.50
C LEU A 13 -6.49 -20.58 7.88
N ASN A 14 -7.74 -20.96 7.60
CA ASN A 14 -8.09 -22.16 6.84
C ASN A 14 -7.83 -21.98 5.34
N VAL A 15 -6.61 -21.55 5.03
CA VAL A 15 -6.03 -21.39 3.70
C VAL A 15 -4.62 -21.96 3.76
N PRO A 16 -4.07 -22.54 2.69
CA PRO A 16 -2.75 -23.19 2.77
C PRO A 16 -1.63 -22.19 3.08
N TYR A 17 -1.72 -20.97 2.52
CA TYR A 17 -0.75 -19.92 2.67
C TYR A 17 -1.41 -18.57 2.90
N LEU A 18 -0.73 -17.74 3.68
CA LEU A 18 -0.98 -16.32 3.81
C LEU A 18 0.25 -15.57 3.32
N GLY A 19 0.14 -14.95 2.15
CA GLY A 19 1.30 -14.45 1.40
C GLY A 19 2.23 -15.59 1.00
N LEU A 20 3.47 -15.53 1.48
CA LEU A 20 4.50 -16.56 1.28
C LEU A 20 4.61 -17.56 2.44
N TYR A 21 3.78 -17.40 3.48
CA TYR A 21 3.92 -18.13 4.74
C TYR A 21 2.86 -19.23 4.85
N PRO A 22 3.25 -20.46 5.22
CA PRO A 22 2.27 -21.51 5.52
C PRO A 22 1.37 -21.06 6.68
N SER A 23 0.05 -21.11 6.51
CA SER A 23 -0.89 -20.70 7.57
C SER A 23 -0.77 -21.57 8.82
N SER A 24 -0.27 -22.81 8.69
CA SER A 24 0.04 -23.70 9.81
C SER A 24 1.16 -23.18 10.73
N ALA A 25 1.95 -22.20 10.30
CA ALA A 25 2.96 -21.53 11.12
C ALA A 25 2.39 -20.35 11.93
N LEU A 26 1.11 -20.03 11.71
CA LEU A 26 0.41 -18.91 12.30
C LEU A 26 -0.71 -19.38 13.23
N LYS A 27 -1.15 -18.49 14.11
CA LYS A 27 -2.39 -18.58 14.88
C LYS A 27 -3.06 -17.22 14.94
N ILE A 28 -4.38 -17.23 15.11
CA ILE A 28 -5.17 -16.02 15.30
C ILE A 28 -5.06 -15.57 16.76
N ALA A 29 -4.83 -14.28 16.95
CA ALA A 29 -4.80 -13.58 18.23
C ALA A 29 -5.41 -12.16 18.05
N ASP A 30 -5.25 -11.34 19.07
CA ASP A 30 -5.54 -9.90 19.08
C ASP A 30 -4.39 -9.17 19.78
N GLY A 31 -4.40 -7.84 19.77
CA GLY A 31 -3.38 -7.02 20.44
C GLY A 31 -3.37 -7.15 21.97
N ASN A 32 -4.41 -7.74 22.57
CA ASN A 32 -4.45 -8.02 24.00
C ASN A 32 -3.69 -9.30 24.40
N CYS A 33 -3.11 -10.01 23.43
CA CYS A 33 -2.43 -11.27 23.68
C CYS A 33 -1.12 -11.06 24.48
N LYS A 34 -1.03 -11.71 25.64
CA LYS A 34 0.15 -11.67 26.52
C LYS A 34 1.16 -12.73 26.09
N ASP A 35 2.44 -12.40 26.13
CA ASP A 35 3.57 -13.30 25.85
C ASP A 35 3.52 -13.98 24.47
N CYS A 36 2.97 -13.27 23.48
CA CYS A 36 2.66 -13.84 22.17
C CYS A 36 3.77 -13.67 21.13
N GLY A 37 4.84 -12.94 21.47
CA GLY A 37 6.04 -12.75 20.65
C GLY A 37 6.21 -11.35 20.05
N PRO A 38 5.19 -10.76 19.40
CA PRO A 38 5.25 -9.41 18.87
C PRO A 38 5.62 -8.37 19.92
N ILE A 39 6.26 -7.29 19.46
CA ILE A 39 6.64 -6.18 20.33
C ILE A 39 5.41 -5.45 20.87
N LYS A 40 5.52 -4.92 22.10
CA LYS A 40 4.41 -4.21 22.79
C LYS A 40 3.82 -3.08 21.94
N GLN A 41 4.67 -2.39 21.17
CA GLN A 41 4.25 -1.28 20.32
C GLN A 41 3.34 -1.72 19.18
N ALA A 42 3.63 -2.87 18.56
CA ALA A 42 2.78 -3.43 17.52
C ALA A 42 1.42 -3.85 18.12
N LEU A 43 1.43 -4.54 19.26
CA LEU A 43 0.21 -4.98 19.95
C LEU A 43 -0.71 -3.81 20.35
N TRP A 44 -0.15 -2.67 20.75
CA TRP A 44 -0.92 -1.47 21.05
C TRP A 44 -1.78 -0.99 19.87
N TYR A 45 -1.24 -1.03 18.65
CA TYR A 45 -2.01 -0.63 17.46
C TYR A 45 -3.17 -1.57 17.13
N PHE A 46 -3.10 -2.82 17.57
CA PHE A 46 -4.08 -3.87 17.23
C PHE A 46 -4.86 -4.37 18.44
N GLU A 47 -4.96 -3.57 19.52
CA GLU A 47 -5.57 -3.97 20.81
C GLU A 47 -6.90 -4.73 20.64
N GLU A 48 -7.78 -4.22 19.77
CA GLU A 48 -9.10 -4.79 19.49
C GLU A 48 -9.22 -5.46 18.11
N GLU A 49 -8.10 -5.60 17.38
CA GLU A 49 -8.12 -6.09 16.00
C GLU A 49 -7.62 -7.54 15.92
N PRO A 50 -8.33 -8.42 15.20
CA PRO A 50 -7.85 -9.76 14.89
C PRO A 50 -6.56 -9.71 14.05
N ILE A 51 -5.52 -10.37 14.55
CA ILE A 51 -4.21 -10.50 13.91
C ILE A 51 -3.79 -11.96 13.82
N ALA A 52 -3.01 -12.29 12.79
CA ALA A 52 -2.25 -13.53 12.74
C ALA A 52 -0.83 -13.27 13.25
N ILE A 53 -0.37 -14.15 14.14
CA ILE A 53 0.95 -14.12 14.75
C ILE A 53 1.62 -15.49 14.64
N ALA A 54 2.95 -15.52 14.75
CA ALA A 54 3.71 -16.77 14.71
C ALA A 54 3.32 -17.73 15.85
N ASN A 55 3.27 -19.03 15.53
CA ASN A 55 3.14 -20.08 16.55
C ASN A 55 4.38 -20.18 17.45
N ASP A 56 5.56 -19.86 16.91
CA ASP A 56 6.82 -19.78 17.62
C ASP A 56 7.38 -18.35 17.52
N ALA A 57 7.40 -17.63 18.64
CA ALA A 57 7.88 -16.25 18.70
C ALA A 57 9.34 -16.08 18.22
N ARG A 58 10.16 -17.14 18.29
CA ARG A 58 11.56 -17.11 17.81
C ARG A 58 11.66 -17.01 16.28
N LYS A 59 10.56 -17.28 15.57
CA LYS A 59 10.48 -17.16 14.11
C LYS A 59 10.01 -15.80 13.64
N ILE A 60 9.70 -14.87 14.54
CA ILE A 60 9.32 -13.49 14.17
C ILE A 60 10.56 -12.76 13.67
N ALA A 61 10.40 -11.96 12.62
CA ALA A 61 11.46 -11.12 12.08
C ALA A 61 12.03 -10.19 13.16
N GLY A 62 13.35 -10.28 13.37
CA GLY A 62 14.09 -9.38 14.25
C GLY A 62 14.25 -7.98 13.67
N TYR A 63 14.89 -7.10 14.43
CA TYR A 63 15.25 -5.73 14.03
C TYR A 63 16.52 -5.29 14.78
N SER A 64 17.20 -4.26 14.30
CA SER A 64 18.34 -3.66 15.01
C SER A 64 17.87 -2.63 16.03
N THR A 65 18.47 -2.60 17.22
CA THR A 65 18.19 -1.55 18.21
C THR A 65 19.08 -0.32 18.05
N THR A 66 20.07 -0.38 17.15
CA THR A 66 21.09 0.67 16.95
C THR A 66 21.09 1.28 15.57
N GLU A 67 20.32 0.73 14.63
CA GLU A 67 20.15 1.24 13.27
C GLU A 67 18.65 1.39 12.96
N ARG A 68 18.27 2.36 12.12
CA ARG A 68 16.87 2.58 11.74
C ARG A 68 16.55 1.95 10.39
N ALA A 69 15.42 1.26 10.29
CA ALA A 69 14.74 0.87 9.04
C ALA A 69 15.68 0.42 7.91
N GLN A 70 15.92 1.25 6.88
CA GLN A 70 16.73 0.86 5.73
C GLN A 70 18.21 0.65 6.07
N ALA A 71 18.75 1.33 7.09
CA ALA A 71 20.10 1.08 7.56
C ALA A 71 20.20 -0.31 8.21
N ASP A 72 19.21 -0.68 9.02
CA ASP A 72 19.09 -2.02 9.60
C ASP A 72 19.00 -3.09 8.48
N VAL A 73 18.13 -2.89 7.49
CA VAL A 73 18.02 -3.80 6.35
C VAL A 73 19.36 -3.92 5.61
N ALA A 74 20.06 -2.81 5.34
CA ALA A 74 21.34 -2.83 4.64
C ALA A 74 22.42 -3.62 5.40
N THR A 75 22.44 -3.54 6.73
CA THR A 75 23.36 -4.32 7.56
C THR A 75 22.94 -5.78 7.63
N TRP A 76 21.67 -6.07 7.86
CA TRP A 76 21.11 -7.42 7.90
C TRP A 76 21.38 -8.22 6.62
N LEU A 77 21.25 -7.58 5.44
CA LEU A 77 21.51 -8.21 4.14
C LEU A 77 22.93 -8.77 3.98
N LYS A 78 23.91 -8.27 4.76
CA LYS A 78 25.31 -8.74 4.68
C LYS A 78 25.49 -10.12 5.33
N THR A 79 24.58 -10.50 6.23
CA THR A 79 24.69 -11.72 7.06
C THR A 79 23.44 -12.60 6.99
N VAL A 80 22.47 -12.27 6.14
CA VAL A 80 21.17 -12.94 6.05
C VAL A 80 21.32 -14.42 5.68
N THR A 81 20.54 -15.27 6.36
CA THR A 81 20.43 -16.71 6.09
C THR A 81 19.06 -17.06 5.49
N ASN A 82 18.90 -18.28 4.98
CA ASN A 82 17.60 -18.73 4.46
C ASN A 82 16.51 -18.81 5.54
N ASP A 83 16.89 -19.05 6.81
CA ASP A 83 15.97 -19.04 7.94
C ASP A 83 15.48 -17.61 8.21
N ASP A 84 16.37 -16.61 8.14
CA ASP A 84 16.00 -15.20 8.26
C ASP A 84 15.03 -14.75 7.16
N LEU A 85 15.21 -15.25 5.93
CA LEU A 85 14.30 -14.96 4.81
C LEU A 85 12.91 -15.56 4.99
N SER A 86 12.79 -16.60 5.83
CA SER A 86 11.54 -17.26 6.15
C SER A 86 10.93 -16.77 7.47
N ALA A 87 11.53 -15.75 8.10
CA ALA A 87 11.03 -15.17 9.33
C ALA A 87 9.65 -14.52 9.12
N LEU A 88 8.74 -14.78 10.06
CA LEU A 88 7.35 -14.36 10.01
C LEU A 88 7.23 -12.87 10.37
N PRO A 89 6.22 -12.15 9.84
CA PRO A 89 5.90 -10.81 10.29
C PRO A 89 5.55 -10.80 11.78
N ALA A 90 5.75 -9.68 12.46
CA ALA A 90 5.34 -9.53 13.86
C ALA A 90 3.82 -9.70 13.99
N ALA A 91 3.04 -9.05 13.13
CA ALA A 91 1.61 -9.24 13.06
C ALA A 91 1.14 -9.10 11.62
N ILE A 92 0.14 -9.91 11.25
CA ILE A 92 -0.62 -9.74 10.01
C ILE A 92 -2.04 -9.32 10.40
N TRP A 93 -2.49 -8.15 9.95
CA TRP A 93 -3.81 -7.64 10.27
C TRP A 93 -4.89 -8.34 9.43
N LEU A 94 -5.61 -9.27 10.05
CA LEU A 94 -6.67 -10.06 9.42
C LEU A 94 -8.00 -9.33 9.39
N GLY A 95 -8.26 -8.47 10.39
CA GLY A 95 -9.51 -7.73 10.56
C GLY A 95 -10.69 -8.58 11.04
N SER A 96 -10.68 -9.89 10.81
CA SER A 96 -11.68 -10.86 11.28
C SER A 96 -11.05 -12.24 11.51
N ARG A 97 -11.66 -13.04 12.38
CA ARG A 97 -11.19 -14.37 12.78
C ARG A 97 -11.75 -15.49 11.92
N GLN A 98 -12.88 -15.27 11.27
CA GLN A 98 -13.55 -16.28 10.45
C GLN A 98 -13.72 -15.83 9.01
N MET A 99 -13.95 -16.81 8.14
CA MET A 99 -14.29 -16.57 6.73
C MET A 99 -15.31 -17.57 6.20
N ILE A 100 -16.04 -17.14 5.17
CA ILE A 100 -16.85 -17.96 4.29
C ILE A 100 -16.09 -18.07 2.97
N PRO A 101 -15.55 -19.24 2.59
CA PRO A 101 -14.69 -19.35 1.41
C PRO A 101 -15.41 -19.11 0.08
N SER A 102 -16.67 -19.52 -0.01
CA SER A 102 -17.52 -19.35 -1.19
C SER A 102 -18.98 -19.30 -0.77
N ALA A 103 -19.70 -18.28 -1.26
CA ALA A 103 -21.14 -18.14 -1.13
C ALA A 103 -21.70 -17.20 -2.20
N ARG A 104 -23.02 -17.17 -2.33
CA ARG A 104 -23.78 -16.14 -3.05
C ARG A 104 -24.72 -15.41 -2.11
N LEU A 105 -25.01 -14.15 -2.41
CA LEU A 105 -26.09 -13.43 -1.71
C LEU A 105 -27.45 -13.96 -2.16
N SER A 106 -28.35 -14.12 -1.22
CA SER A 106 -29.79 -14.26 -1.49
C SER A 106 -30.36 -12.97 -2.10
N VAL A 107 -31.52 -13.07 -2.75
CA VAL A 107 -32.16 -11.96 -3.48
C VAL A 107 -32.49 -10.76 -2.58
N ASP A 108 -32.79 -11.00 -1.29
CA ASP A 108 -33.07 -9.93 -0.33
C ASP A 108 -31.83 -9.43 0.42
N HIS A 109 -30.65 -10.00 0.12
CA HIS A 109 -29.36 -9.74 0.74
C HIS A 109 -29.32 -10.00 2.25
N LYS A 110 -30.28 -10.75 2.81
CA LYS A 110 -30.32 -11.05 4.26
C LYS A 110 -29.71 -12.40 4.61
N ASN A 111 -29.47 -13.24 3.61
CA ASN A 111 -28.82 -14.53 3.76
C ASN A 111 -27.69 -14.69 2.73
N ILE A 112 -26.71 -15.50 3.10
CA ILE A 112 -25.74 -16.07 2.17
C ILE A 112 -26.09 -17.54 1.92
N ILE A 113 -25.87 -17.99 0.69
CA ILE A 113 -26.13 -19.34 0.22
C ILE A 113 -24.77 -19.97 -0.09
N GLY A 114 -24.38 -20.99 0.67
CA GLY A 114 -23.14 -21.74 0.43
C GLY A 114 -23.21 -22.62 -0.84
N ASP A 115 -22.08 -23.17 -1.25
CA ASP A 115 -22.01 -24.08 -2.42
C ASP A 115 -22.83 -25.37 -2.22
N ASP A 116 -23.08 -25.75 -0.97
CA ASP A 116 -23.96 -26.87 -0.57
C ASP A 116 -25.46 -26.51 -0.59
N GLY A 117 -25.79 -25.26 -0.92
CA GLY A 117 -27.15 -24.73 -0.93
C GLY A 117 -27.70 -24.38 0.45
N ILE A 118 -26.91 -24.49 1.52
CA ILE A 118 -27.33 -24.11 2.87
C ILE A 118 -27.37 -22.60 2.99
N GLU A 119 -28.51 -22.09 3.49
CA GLU A 119 -28.68 -20.68 3.81
C GLU A 119 -28.21 -20.36 5.23
N MET A 120 -27.52 -19.23 5.37
CA MET A 120 -27.10 -18.67 6.65
C MET A 120 -27.48 -17.21 6.71
N ALA A 121 -28.07 -16.81 7.85
CA ALA A 121 -28.38 -15.41 8.12
C ALA A 121 -27.11 -14.55 8.01
N PHE A 122 -27.24 -13.41 7.35
CA PHE A 122 -26.14 -12.54 6.97
C PHE A 122 -26.40 -11.11 7.42
N ASN A 123 -25.32 -10.41 7.78
CA ASN A 123 -25.29 -8.97 8.01
C ASN A 123 -23.88 -8.44 7.73
N VAL A 124 -23.69 -7.13 7.85
CA VAL A 124 -22.39 -6.47 7.74
C VAL A 124 -22.05 -5.70 9.00
N VAL A 125 -20.75 -5.55 9.25
CA VAL A 125 -20.20 -4.72 10.33
C VAL A 125 -20.74 -3.30 10.21
N PRO A 126 -21.10 -2.59 11.29
CA PRO A 126 -21.58 -1.22 11.17
C PRO A 126 -20.55 -0.29 10.50
N LYS A 127 -21.07 0.71 9.82
CA LYS A 127 -20.30 1.82 9.25
C LYS A 127 -19.63 2.63 10.37
N ILE A 128 -18.33 2.88 10.25
CA ILE A 128 -17.65 3.85 11.11
C ILE A 128 -18.22 5.25 10.82
N PRO A 129 -18.60 6.07 11.81
CA PRO A 129 -19.29 7.34 11.59
C PRO A 129 -18.56 8.31 10.65
N THR A 130 -17.24 8.28 10.63
CA THR A 130 -16.42 9.14 9.77
C THR A 130 -16.29 8.64 8.34
N ASN A 131 -16.51 7.34 8.07
CA ASN A 131 -16.34 6.75 6.75
C ASN A 131 -17.36 7.31 5.75
N LEU A 132 -16.93 7.82 4.61
CA LEU A 132 -17.80 8.32 3.54
C LEU A 132 -17.97 7.30 2.40
N SER A 133 -17.20 6.20 2.43
CA SER A 133 -17.22 5.10 1.47
C SER A 133 -17.72 3.82 2.11
N TYR A 134 -19.03 3.72 2.22
CA TYR A 134 -19.68 2.53 2.77
C TYR A 134 -20.72 1.97 1.79
N LEU A 135 -21.20 0.76 2.07
CA LEU A 135 -22.15 0.05 1.22
C LEU A 135 -23.47 0.82 1.06
N ASN A 136 -24.00 0.83 -0.16
CA ASN A 136 -25.35 1.27 -0.49
C ASN A 136 -26.02 0.26 -1.45
N GLN A 137 -27.17 0.62 -2.03
CA GLN A 137 -27.89 -0.27 -2.94
C GLN A 137 -27.06 -0.71 -4.15
N SER A 138 -26.28 0.20 -4.77
CA SER A 138 -25.47 -0.18 -5.94
C SER A 138 -24.29 -1.08 -5.57
N SER A 139 -23.78 -1.00 -4.34
CA SER A 139 -22.82 -1.98 -3.81
C SER A 139 -23.43 -3.38 -3.78
N TRP A 140 -24.67 -3.50 -3.29
CA TRP A 140 -25.37 -4.77 -3.22
C TRP A 140 -25.69 -5.34 -4.60
N ASP A 141 -26.17 -4.49 -5.51
CA ASP A 141 -26.42 -4.89 -6.90
C ASP A 141 -25.13 -5.39 -7.57
N PHE A 142 -24.00 -4.78 -7.25
CA PHE A 142 -22.68 -5.23 -7.70
C PHE A 142 -22.36 -6.63 -7.14
N TYR A 143 -22.42 -6.84 -5.82
CA TYR A 143 -22.06 -8.13 -5.20
C TYR A 143 -23.03 -9.27 -5.52
N ALA A 144 -24.33 -9.00 -5.67
CA ALA A 144 -25.35 -10.03 -5.91
C ALA A 144 -25.16 -10.80 -7.23
N GLN A 145 -24.42 -10.25 -8.18
CA GLN A 145 -24.25 -10.82 -9.51
C GLN A 145 -23.22 -11.95 -9.57
N ARG A 146 -22.50 -12.25 -8.48
CA ARG A 146 -21.28 -13.06 -8.53
C ARG A 146 -21.05 -13.92 -7.29
N PRO A 147 -20.20 -14.96 -7.38
CA PRO A 147 -19.72 -15.70 -6.21
C PRO A 147 -18.79 -14.81 -5.35
N LEU A 148 -18.87 -14.99 -4.04
CA LEU A 148 -18.19 -14.16 -3.05
C LEU A 148 -17.46 -15.02 -2.02
N SER A 149 -16.31 -14.55 -1.58
CA SER A 149 -15.69 -14.94 -0.32
C SER A 149 -15.85 -13.81 0.68
N MET A 150 -15.99 -14.13 1.96
CA MET A 150 -16.23 -13.11 2.98
C MET A 150 -15.40 -13.36 4.22
N ARG A 151 -14.90 -12.30 4.85
CA ARG A 151 -14.33 -12.36 6.21
C ARG A 151 -15.26 -11.69 7.20
N GLY A 152 -15.37 -12.24 8.40
CA GLY A 152 -16.32 -11.76 9.40
C GLY A 152 -16.31 -12.60 10.66
N GLU A 153 -17.41 -12.50 11.41
CA GLU A 153 -17.62 -13.24 12.66
C GLU A 153 -19.07 -13.76 12.71
N LEU A 154 -19.27 -14.95 13.24
CA LEU A 154 -20.58 -15.40 13.70
C LEU A 154 -20.93 -14.67 15.00
N ASN A 155 -22.08 -14.00 15.01
CA ASN A 155 -22.61 -13.41 16.23
C ASN A 155 -23.27 -14.47 17.14
N THR A 156 -23.74 -14.04 18.31
CA THR A 156 -24.41 -14.91 19.30
C THR A 156 -25.71 -15.55 18.81
N HIS A 157 -26.26 -15.09 17.67
CA HIS A 157 -27.47 -15.62 17.04
C HIS A 157 -27.17 -16.49 15.82
N ASN A 158 -25.91 -16.91 15.61
CA ASN A 158 -25.45 -17.66 14.43
C ASN A 158 -25.68 -16.94 13.09
N GLN A 159 -25.71 -15.61 13.10
CA GLN A 159 -25.68 -14.79 11.89
C GLN A 159 -24.24 -14.40 11.59
N PHE A 160 -23.80 -14.56 10.35
CA PHE A 160 -22.49 -14.14 9.90
C PHE A 160 -22.48 -12.63 9.61
N VAL A 161 -21.60 -11.91 10.30
CA VAL A 161 -21.42 -10.46 10.17
C VAL A 161 -20.13 -10.21 9.39
N ALA A 162 -20.25 -9.91 8.10
CA ALA A 162 -19.11 -9.67 7.24
C ALA A 162 -18.47 -8.30 7.48
N LYS A 163 -17.14 -8.27 7.50
CA LYS A 163 -16.28 -7.08 7.47
C LYS A 163 -15.55 -6.92 6.15
N THR A 164 -15.42 -7.99 5.36
CA THR A 164 -14.82 -7.98 4.02
C THR A 164 -15.66 -8.81 3.08
N ILE A 165 -15.89 -8.33 1.85
CA ILE A 165 -16.64 -9.05 0.80
C ILE A 165 -15.81 -9.05 -0.48
N TRP A 166 -15.25 -10.21 -0.84
CA TRP A 166 -14.34 -10.39 -1.98
C TRP A 166 -15.04 -11.07 -3.16
N PRO A 167 -15.07 -10.44 -4.36
CA PRO A 167 -15.50 -11.09 -5.60
C PRO A 167 -14.57 -12.26 -5.99
N LEU A 168 -15.10 -13.49 -6.07
CA LEU A 168 -14.30 -14.65 -6.45
C LEU A 168 -13.92 -14.67 -7.94
N ASP A 169 -14.58 -13.88 -8.77
CA ASP A 169 -14.27 -13.65 -10.19
C ASP A 169 -13.17 -12.62 -10.42
N TYR A 170 -12.57 -12.04 -9.36
CA TYR A 170 -11.41 -11.14 -9.46
C TYR A 170 -10.10 -11.94 -9.43
N ASN A 171 -10.00 -12.99 -10.23
CA ASN A 171 -8.85 -13.88 -10.29
C ASN A 171 -7.84 -13.43 -11.36
N ILE A 172 -6.55 -13.65 -11.10
CA ILE A 172 -5.52 -13.50 -12.12
C ILE A 172 -5.35 -14.86 -12.78
N GLY A 173 -6.30 -15.26 -13.62
CA GLY A 173 -6.32 -16.59 -14.21
C GLY A 173 -5.21 -16.85 -15.24
N SER A 174 -4.84 -18.12 -15.41
CA SER A 174 -3.87 -18.56 -16.43
C SER A 174 -4.32 -18.25 -17.86
N GLU A 175 -5.62 -18.02 -18.07
CA GLU A 175 -6.28 -17.61 -19.30
C GLU A 175 -6.12 -16.11 -19.63
N SER A 176 -5.51 -15.32 -18.75
CA SER A 176 -5.28 -13.89 -18.96
C SER A 176 -4.65 -13.62 -20.34
N PRO A 177 -5.19 -12.73 -21.18
CA PRO A 177 -4.71 -12.58 -22.55
C PRO A 177 -3.24 -12.13 -22.61
N TYR A 178 -2.44 -12.79 -23.46
CA TYR A 178 -1.09 -12.31 -23.80
C TYR A 178 -1.19 -11.13 -24.76
N HIS A 179 -0.89 -9.94 -24.25
CA HIS A 179 -0.92 -8.71 -25.03
C HIS A 179 0.17 -7.78 -24.49
N PRO A 180 1.41 -7.84 -25.02
CA PRO A 180 2.47 -6.91 -24.65
C PRO A 180 2.09 -5.46 -24.90
N LEU A 181 2.78 -4.51 -24.26
CA LEU A 181 2.61 -3.09 -24.55
C LEU A 181 2.95 -2.81 -26.02
N ALA A 182 2.11 -2.04 -26.70
CA ALA A 182 2.44 -1.53 -28.02
C ALA A 182 3.56 -0.48 -27.94
N ALA A 183 4.28 -0.25 -29.04
CA ALA A 183 5.39 0.73 -29.05
C ALA A 183 4.98 2.17 -28.68
N SER A 184 3.71 2.53 -28.89
CA SER A 184 3.13 3.83 -28.55
C SER A 184 2.37 3.84 -27.22
N GLU A 185 2.40 2.73 -26.48
CA GLU A 185 1.67 2.52 -25.24
C GLU A 185 2.64 2.47 -24.05
N SER A 186 2.18 2.95 -22.90
CA SER A 186 2.93 2.99 -21.65
C SER A 186 2.05 2.59 -20.48
N LEU A 187 2.67 2.16 -19.39
CA LEU A 187 1.94 1.87 -18.15
C LEU A 187 1.14 3.07 -17.65
N LYS A 188 1.72 4.27 -17.77
CA LYS A 188 1.01 5.54 -17.52
C LYS A 188 -0.30 5.64 -18.30
N GLN A 189 -0.25 5.38 -19.61
CA GLN A 189 -1.45 5.48 -20.46
C GLN A 189 -2.50 4.43 -20.09
N LEU A 190 -2.08 3.23 -19.68
CA LEU A 190 -3.01 2.22 -19.15
C LEU A 190 -3.72 2.73 -17.89
N VAL A 191 -2.96 3.24 -16.92
CA VAL A 191 -3.48 3.78 -15.66
C VAL A 191 -4.38 5.00 -15.89
N GLN A 192 -4.03 5.89 -16.82
CA GLN A 192 -4.80 7.12 -17.09
C GLN A 192 -5.96 6.91 -18.06
N SER A 193 -6.07 5.74 -18.70
CA SER A 193 -7.14 5.45 -19.64
C SER A 193 -8.51 5.55 -18.97
N ASP A 194 -9.51 6.05 -19.70
CA ASP A 194 -10.89 6.20 -19.22
C ASP A 194 -11.00 6.90 -17.85
N HIS A 195 -10.21 7.96 -17.63
CA HIS A 195 -10.12 8.69 -16.36
C HIS A 195 -9.77 7.80 -15.14
N GLY A 196 -9.03 6.72 -15.38
CA GLY A 196 -8.66 5.73 -14.37
C GLY A 196 -9.61 4.55 -14.25
N GLY A 197 -10.56 4.39 -15.17
CA GLY A 197 -11.28 3.13 -15.31
C GLY A 197 -12.15 2.71 -14.13
N ALA A 198 -12.52 3.62 -13.20
CA ALA A 198 -13.26 3.28 -11.97
C ALA A 198 -14.53 2.44 -12.20
N GLN A 199 -15.20 2.61 -13.34
CA GLN A 199 -16.41 1.89 -13.73
C GLN A 199 -16.19 0.81 -14.80
N LYS A 200 -14.94 0.55 -15.21
CA LYS A 200 -14.61 -0.50 -16.18
C LYS A 200 -14.66 -1.88 -15.50
N PRO A 201 -14.76 -2.98 -16.23
CA PRO A 201 -14.65 -4.30 -15.62
C PRO A 201 -13.24 -4.54 -15.04
N TYR A 202 -13.16 -5.50 -14.11
CA TYR A 202 -11.89 -6.13 -13.74
C TYR A 202 -11.26 -6.74 -15.00
N THR A 203 -9.97 -6.47 -15.23
CA THR A 203 -9.26 -7.04 -16.38
C THR A 203 -7.82 -7.37 -16.02
N THR A 204 -7.30 -8.40 -16.68
CA THR A 204 -5.91 -8.83 -16.58
C THR A 204 -5.30 -8.84 -17.98
N ARG A 205 -3.99 -8.58 -18.04
CA ARG A 205 -3.24 -8.51 -19.29
C ARG A 205 -1.81 -8.98 -19.05
N VAL A 206 -1.39 -10.05 -19.71
CA VAL A 206 0.00 -10.51 -19.64
C VAL A 206 0.83 -9.64 -20.57
N LEU A 207 1.72 -8.81 -20.00
CA LEU A 207 2.57 -7.86 -20.72
C LEU A 207 3.87 -8.51 -21.23
N TRP A 208 4.33 -9.56 -20.56
CA TRP A 208 5.52 -10.31 -20.94
C TRP A 208 5.44 -11.73 -20.36
N GLU A 209 5.97 -12.71 -21.10
CA GLU A 209 6.17 -14.07 -20.60
C GLU A 209 7.44 -14.67 -21.21
N SER A 210 8.14 -15.50 -20.44
CA SER A 210 9.44 -16.08 -20.83
C SER A 210 9.32 -17.11 -21.95
N ALA A 211 8.16 -17.75 -22.10
CA ALA A 211 7.88 -18.76 -23.10
C ALA A 211 6.47 -18.58 -23.71
N PRO A 212 6.30 -17.60 -24.63
CA PRO A 212 4.98 -17.29 -25.17
C PRO A 212 4.33 -18.44 -25.93
N GLY A 213 3.03 -18.64 -25.69
CA GLY A 213 2.24 -19.71 -26.31
C GLY A 213 2.44 -21.11 -25.71
N GLN A 214 3.23 -21.26 -24.65
CA GLN A 214 3.25 -22.49 -23.85
C GLN A 214 2.14 -22.48 -22.79
N GLU A 215 1.75 -23.66 -22.34
CA GLU A 215 0.83 -23.79 -21.21
C GLU A 215 1.42 -23.14 -19.96
N ARG A 216 0.62 -22.28 -19.33
CA ARG A 216 1.04 -21.55 -18.13
C ARG A 216 0.80 -22.42 -16.91
N ASN A 217 1.89 -22.87 -16.31
CA ASN A 217 1.86 -23.51 -14.99
C ASN A 217 2.44 -22.54 -13.95
N TRP A 218 1.60 -21.67 -13.42
CA TRP A 218 1.99 -20.70 -12.38
C TRP A 218 1.59 -21.13 -10.97
N SER A 219 0.87 -22.24 -10.81
CA SER A 219 0.49 -22.76 -9.49
C SER A 219 1.72 -22.90 -8.61
N ASP A 220 1.56 -22.51 -7.35
CA ASP A 220 2.57 -22.58 -6.29
C ASP A 220 3.80 -21.70 -6.49
N LYS A 221 3.83 -20.86 -7.54
CA LYS A 221 4.91 -19.91 -7.80
C LYS A 221 4.78 -18.67 -6.93
N ALA A 222 5.92 -18.11 -6.56
CA ALA A 222 5.95 -16.88 -5.79
C ALA A 222 5.65 -15.68 -6.68
N VAL A 223 5.09 -14.63 -6.09
CA VAL A 223 4.79 -13.37 -6.77
C VAL A 223 5.35 -12.17 -5.99
N ILE A 224 5.74 -11.14 -6.74
CA ILE A 224 5.87 -9.77 -6.24
C ILE A 224 4.89 -8.91 -7.04
N GLY A 225 4.00 -8.19 -6.36
CA GLY A 225 3.08 -7.23 -6.96
C GLY A 225 3.40 -5.80 -6.54
N ALA A 226 3.31 -4.84 -7.45
CA ALA A 226 3.25 -3.42 -7.14
C ALA A 226 1.82 -2.93 -7.36
N MET A 227 1.18 -2.47 -6.29
CA MET A 227 -0.20 -1.99 -6.29
C MET A 227 -0.26 -0.47 -6.23
N LEU A 228 -1.03 0.10 -7.14
CA LEU A 228 -1.35 1.51 -7.22
C LEU A 228 -2.85 1.67 -7.06
N ASN A 229 -3.29 2.37 -6.03
CA ASN A 229 -4.69 2.80 -5.91
C ASN A 229 -4.79 4.24 -6.38
N GLY A 230 -5.87 4.54 -7.10
CA GLY A 230 -6.10 5.84 -7.72
C GLY A 230 -6.43 6.96 -6.73
N ALA A 231 -6.75 8.12 -7.31
CA ALA A 231 -7.26 9.27 -6.60
C ALA A 231 -8.67 9.00 -6.07
N GLN A 232 -9.01 9.64 -4.94
CA GLN A 232 -10.38 9.63 -4.42
C GLN A 232 -11.22 10.69 -5.15
N GLY A 233 -12.50 10.40 -5.40
CA GLY A 233 -13.35 11.28 -6.22
C GLY A 233 -13.79 12.59 -5.58
N ASP A 234 -13.56 12.76 -4.28
CA ASP A 234 -14.16 13.82 -3.46
C ASP A 234 -13.28 14.29 -2.29
N ASP A 235 -11.98 13.98 -2.33
CA ASP A 235 -10.98 14.40 -1.34
C ASP A 235 -9.76 14.94 -2.08
N ASP A 236 -9.61 16.26 -2.03
CA ASP A 236 -8.60 16.99 -2.79
C ASP A 236 -7.18 16.72 -2.28
N GLU A 237 -7.00 16.21 -1.06
CA GLU A 237 -5.69 15.79 -0.53
C GLU A 237 -5.27 14.41 -1.03
N ALA A 238 -6.20 13.63 -1.59
CA ALA A 238 -5.97 12.24 -1.94
C ALA A 238 -5.80 11.97 -3.45
N HIS A 239 -5.51 13.02 -4.24
CA HIS A 239 -5.23 12.90 -5.68
C HIS A 239 -3.94 12.12 -6.00
N GLY A 240 -3.01 12.04 -5.06
CA GLY A 240 -1.76 11.26 -5.19
C GLY A 240 -1.98 9.74 -5.26
N GLY A 241 -3.12 9.26 -4.77
CA GLY A 241 -3.40 7.83 -4.66
C GLY A 241 -2.67 7.16 -3.49
N HIS A 242 -2.47 5.85 -3.58
CA HIS A 242 -1.78 5.07 -2.55
C HIS A 242 -0.97 3.93 -3.19
N PHE A 243 0.18 3.60 -2.60
CA PHE A 243 1.10 2.59 -3.13
C PHE A 243 1.37 1.49 -2.10
N ALA A 244 1.47 0.25 -2.56
CA ALA A 244 1.90 -0.86 -1.74
C ALA A 244 2.59 -1.95 -2.56
N ILE A 245 3.41 -2.76 -1.88
CA ILE A 245 4.01 -3.97 -2.48
C ILE A 245 3.35 -5.20 -1.88
N LEU A 246 3.05 -6.15 -2.74
CA LEU A 246 2.44 -7.43 -2.41
C LEU A 246 3.44 -8.55 -2.57
N THR A 247 3.40 -9.53 -1.68
CA THR A 247 4.03 -10.82 -1.89
C THR A 247 3.07 -11.95 -1.60
N GLY A 248 3.22 -13.06 -2.31
CA GLY A 248 2.24 -14.13 -2.26
C GLY A 248 2.66 -15.36 -3.02
N GLN A 249 1.89 -16.42 -2.83
CA GLN A 249 1.94 -17.61 -3.66
C GLN A 249 0.74 -17.60 -4.61
N TYR A 250 0.99 -17.86 -5.88
CA TYR A 250 -0.04 -17.97 -6.90
C TYR A 250 -0.78 -19.31 -6.71
N THR A 251 -2.09 -19.26 -6.55
CA THR A 251 -2.95 -20.45 -6.38
C THR A 251 -3.42 -20.96 -7.74
N ALA A 252 -3.82 -22.24 -7.80
CA ALA A 252 -4.24 -22.88 -9.07
C ALA A 252 -5.42 -22.17 -9.76
N ASP A 253 -6.31 -21.53 -9.01
CA ASP A 253 -7.46 -20.77 -9.50
C ASP A 253 -7.14 -19.29 -9.83
N GLY A 254 -5.90 -18.85 -9.58
CA GLY A 254 -5.47 -17.46 -9.74
C GLY A 254 -6.01 -16.51 -8.67
N ASN A 255 -6.58 -17.03 -7.58
CA ASN A 255 -7.04 -16.24 -6.45
C ASN A 255 -5.85 -15.63 -5.70
N TRP A 256 -5.87 -14.31 -5.56
CA TRP A 256 -4.80 -13.54 -4.93
C TRP A 256 -5.27 -12.84 -3.65
N SER A 257 -6.45 -13.17 -3.14
CA SER A 257 -7.06 -12.55 -1.95
C SER A 257 -6.19 -12.72 -0.69
N GLN A 258 -5.38 -13.77 -0.64
CA GLN A 258 -4.47 -14.09 0.46
C GLN A 258 -3.06 -13.52 0.31
N TRP A 259 -2.76 -12.81 -0.79
CA TRP A 259 -1.44 -12.16 -0.92
C TRP A 259 -1.29 -11.07 0.12
N LEU A 260 -0.10 -10.95 0.69
CA LEU A 260 0.18 -9.99 1.74
C LEU A 260 0.59 -8.64 1.15
N VAL A 261 -0.20 -7.63 1.45
CA VAL A 261 0.04 -6.23 1.13
C VAL A 261 0.82 -5.59 2.27
N ASN A 262 1.98 -5.02 1.94
CA ASN A 262 2.74 -4.18 2.85
C ASN A 262 2.14 -2.77 2.81
N ASN A 263 1.06 -2.59 3.59
CA ASN A 263 0.27 -1.38 3.64
C ASN A 263 0.83 -0.35 4.66
N PHE A 264 1.56 0.66 4.18
CA PHE A 264 2.09 1.76 5.01
C PHE A 264 1.15 2.96 5.02
N TYR A 265 0.66 3.34 6.19
CA TYR A 265 -0.11 4.57 6.44
C TYR A 265 0.46 5.29 7.65
N ASN A 266 0.12 6.57 7.81
CA ASN A 266 0.49 7.30 9.01
C ASN A 266 -0.11 6.64 10.26
N LEU A 267 0.75 6.14 11.16
CA LEU A 267 0.36 5.52 12.41
C LEU A 267 -0.06 6.54 13.49
N ASP A 268 0.28 7.82 13.30
CA ASP A 268 0.01 8.91 14.25
C ASP A 268 -1.34 9.62 14.01
N ALA A 269 -2.20 9.03 13.18
CA ALA A 269 -3.53 9.58 12.90
C ALA A 269 -4.59 8.47 12.86
N TYR A 270 -5.76 8.75 13.44
CA TYR A 270 -7.00 8.06 13.14
C TYR A 270 -7.52 8.57 11.79
N GLY A 271 -7.31 7.76 10.75
CA GLY A 271 -7.93 7.99 9.45
C GLY A 271 -9.45 7.82 9.52
N GLU A 272 -10.15 8.53 8.64
CA GLU A 272 -11.59 8.44 8.38
C GLU A 272 -12.13 6.99 8.30
N LYS A 273 -11.28 6.09 7.79
CA LYS A 273 -11.58 4.70 7.42
C LYS A 273 -11.08 3.67 8.42
N GLY A 274 -10.52 4.11 9.55
CA GLY A 274 -9.97 3.21 10.57
C GLY A 274 -8.79 2.36 10.08
N ILE A 275 -8.04 2.80 9.06
CA ILE A 275 -6.88 2.07 8.55
C ILE A 275 -5.75 2.09 9.58
N ILE A 276 -5.18 0.93 9.86
CA ILE A 276 -3.93 0.77 10.60
C ILE A 276 -2.87 0.28 9.62
N ALA A 277 -1.68 0.87 9.67
CA ALA A 277 -0.58 0.41 8.82
C ALA A 277 -0.12 -0.99 9.24
N ALA A 278 -0.11 -1.92 8.29
CA ALA A 278 0.11 -3.33 8.57
C ALA A 278 0.52 -4.11 7.33
N VAL A 279 1.16 -5.25 7.56
CA VAL A 279 1.07 -6.35 6.61
C VAL A 279 -0.35 -6.92 6.70
N THR A 280 -1.06 -7.01 5.59
CA THR A 280 -2.48 -7.41 5.60
C THR A 280 -2.87 -8.17 4.33
N PRO A 281 -3.85 -9.10 4.36
CA PRO A 281 -4.28 -9.81 3.16
C PRO A 281 -4.93 -8.87 2.13
N ALA A 282 -4.80 -9.20 0.83
CA ALA A 282 -5.28 -8.37 -0.27
C ALA A 282 -6.81 -8.19 -0.26
N ASP A 283 -7.58 -9.22 0.14
CA ASP A 283 -9.03 -9.07 0.29
C ASP A 283 -9.40 -7.97 1.28
N LYS A 284 -8.79 -7.97 2.46
CA LYS A 284 -9.01 -6.93 3.46
C LYS A 284 -8.56 -5.57 2.94
N TYR A 285 -7.35 -5.51 2.39
CA TYR A 285 -6.80 -4.25 1.89
C TYR A 285 -7.71 -3.56 0.86
N LEU A 286 -8.31 -4.32 -0.05
CA LEU A 286 -9.15 -3.77 -1.12
C LEU A 286 -10.63 -3.69 -0.77
N MET A 287 -11.16 -4.68 -0.05
CA MET A 287 -12.61 -4.93 0.05
C MET A 287 -13.14 -5.00 1.49
N ASP A 288 -12.36 -4.56 2.48
CA ASP A 288 -12.90 -4.30 3.82
C ASP A 288 -13.95 -3.18 3.75
N LEU A 289 -15.09 -3.38 4.42
CA LEU A 289 -16.25 -2.51 4.30
C LEU A 289 -16.04 -1.10 4.85
N ASN A 290 -15.09 -0.94 5.77
CA ASN A 290 -14.74 0.36 6.31
C ASN A 290 -13.41 0.90 5.77
N SER A 291 -12.47 0.02 5.45
CA SER A 291 -11.08 0.40 5.13
C SER A 291 -10.60 0.04 3.72
N GLY A 292 -11.39 -0.71 2.95
CA GLY A 292 -11.02 -1.26 1.66
C GLY A 292 -10.85 -0.21 0.57
N GLN A 293 -9.68 -0.19 -0.08
CA GLN A 293 -9.35 0.81 -1.11
C GLN A 293 -10.35 0.84 -2.27
N SER A 294 -10.87 -0.32 -2.68
CA SER A 294 -11.75 -0.45 -3.84
C SER A 294 -13.14 0.11 -3.59
N LEU A 295 -13.53 0.47 -2.36
CA LEU A 295 -14.81 1.14 -2.12
C LEU A 295 -14.81 2.62 -2.53
N TYR A 296 -13.65 3.21 -2.83
CA TYR A 296 -13.55 4.65 -3.08
C TYR A 296 -12.53 5.08 -4.12
N ARG A 297 -11.90 4.12 -4.81
CA ARG A 297 -11.00 4.40 -5.93
C ARG A 297 -10.75 3.17 -6.80
N PRO A 298 -10.44 3.36 -8.10
CA PRO A 298 -9.87 2.30 -8.93
C PRO A 298 -8.48 1.90 -8.43
N SER A 299 -8.03 0.71 -8.81
CA SER A 299 -6.68 0.23 -8.50
C SER A 299 -6.05 -0.51 -9.67
N TYR A 300 -4.74 -0.61 -9.65
CA TYR A 300 -3.93 -1.22 -10.69
C TYR A 300 -2.80 -2.02 -10.05
N MET A 301 -2.41 -3.12 -10.67
CA MET A 301 -1.30 -3.92 -10.20
C MET A 301 -0.39 -4.31 -11.35
N ILE A 302 0.92 -4.28 -11.12
CA ILE A 302 1.90 -5.02 -11.93
C ILE A 302 2.37 -6.20 -11.09
N VAL A 303 2.21 -7.41 -11.61
CA VAL A 303 2.58 -8.66 -10.94
C VAL A 303 3.69 -9.34 -11.70
N ALA A 304 4.79 -9.63 -11.02
CA ALA A 304 5.85 -10.50 -11.50
C ALA A 304 5.67 -11.89 -10.89
N ILE A 305 5.41 -12.90 -11.73
CA ILE A 305 5.37 -14.31 -11.33
C ILE A 305 6.77 -14.89 -11.48
N MET A 306 7.26 -15.60 -10.44
CA MET A 306 8.64 -16.07 -10.38
C MET A 306 8.75 -17.58 -10.21
N LYS A 307 9.72 -18.20 -10.89
CA LYS A 307 10.12 -19.61 -10.75
C LYS A 307 10.43 -20.00 -9.32
N ASP A 308 11.17 -19.13 -8.64
CA ASP A 308 11.65 -19.32 -7.29
C ASP A 308 11.19 -18.18 -6.37
N LYS A 309 11.09 -18.48 -5.07
CA LYS A 309 10.57 -17.58 -4.05
C LYS A 309 11.59 -16.62 -3.45
N GLN A 310 12.89 -16.76 -3.74
CA GLN A 310 13.94 -16.05 -3.01
C GLN A 310 13.79 -14.53 -3.10
N SER A 311 13.52 -13.96 -4.28
CA SER A 311 13.35 -12.50 -4.42
C SER A 311 12.14 -11.99 -3.63
N ALA A 312 11.00 -12.68 -3.67
CA ALA A 312 9.81 -12.33 -2.90
C ALA A 312 10.04 -12.46 -1.39
N LEU A 313 10.65 -13.56 -0.95
CA LEU A 313 11.00 -13.76 0.46
C LEU A 313 11.97 -12.69 0.95
N THR A 314 12.95 -12.31 0.12
CA THR A 314 13.92 -11.27 0.49
C THR A 314 13.26 -9.93 0.68
N TYR A 315 12.35 -9.53 -0.22
CA TYR A 315 11.56 -8.31 -0.04
C TYR A 315 10.66 -8.39 1.20
N GLN A 316 9.90 -9.47 1.36
CA GLN A 316 8.97 -9.58 2.47
C GLN A 316 9.70 -9.61 3.82
N ALA A 317 10.82 -10.33 3.94
CA ALA A 317 11.63 -10.36 5.15
C ALA A 317 12.21 -8.98 5.48
N ALA A 318 12.75 -8.27 4.48
CA ALA A 318 13.20 -6.89 4.67
C ALA A 318 12.07 -5.96 5.12
N SER A 319 10.89 -6.07 4.49
CA SER A 319 9.72 -5.27 4.86
C SER A 319 9.23 -5.59 6.28
N ASN A 320 9.26 -6.84 6.71
CA ASN A 320 8.92 -7.22 8.09
C ASN A 320 9.82 -6.49 9.10
N ARG A 321 11.13 -6.34 8.82
CA ARG A 321 12.05 -5.57 9.67
C ARG A 321 11.67 -4.08 9.68
N VAL A 322 11.35 -3.52 8.51
CA VAL A 322 10.88 -2.13 8.39
C VAL A 322 9.61 -1.89 9.21
N TYR A 323 8.66 -2.85 9.24
CA TYR A 323 7.48 -2.76 10.10
C TYR A 323 7.81 -2.75 11.59
N GLN A 324 8.81 -3.51 12.04
CA GLN A 324 9.24 -3.45 13.44
C GLN A 324 9.72 -2.05 13.81
N HIS A 325 10.51 -1.42 12.94
CA HIS A 325 10.93 -0.01 13.10
C HIS A 325 9.75 0.97 13.07
N PHE A 326 8.81 0.72 12.16
CA PHE A 326 7.63 1.56 12.00
C PHE A 326 6.72 1.56 13.23
N TYR A 327 6.46 0.39 13.81
CA TYR A 327 5.68 0.29 15.06
C TYR A 327 6.41 0.87 16.26
N ARG A 328 7.74 0.85 16.27
CA ARG A 328 8.55 1.37 17.38
C ARG A 328 8.69 2.89 17.38
N HIS A 329 8.21 3.57 16.34
CA HIS A 329 8.38 5.02 16.15
C HIS A 329 9.83 5.47 15.98
N ASP A 330 10.73 4.59 15.54
CA ASP A 330 12.06 4.97 15.08
C ASP A 330 12.14 5.15 13.54
N LEU A 331 11.10 4.72 12.82
CA LEU A 331 10.73 5.18 11.48
C LEU A 331 9.37 5.90 11.56
N ILE A 332 9.33 7.18 11.16
CA ILE A 332 8.12 8.00 11.21
C ILE A 332 7.60 8.24 9.79
N TYR A 333 6.29 8.17 9.61
CA TYR A 333 5.65 8.47 8.34
C TYR A 333 5.75 9.98 8.04
N ASP A 334 6.43 10.33 6.97
CA ASP A 334 6.55 11.70 6.46
C ASP A 334 5.97 11.75 5.05
N HIS A 335 4.96 12.59 4.83
CA HIS A 335 4.21 12.63 3.56
C HIS A 335 5.06 12.90 2.33
N ALA A 336 6.23 13.53 2.50
CA ALA A 336 7.22 13.69 1.44
C ALA A 336 8.27 12.58 1.48
N GLN A 337 9.02 12.49 2.58
CA GLN A 337 10.31 11.77 2.62
C GLN A 337 10.19 10.28 2.96
N ALA A 338 9.10 9.87 3.59
CA ALA A 338 8.89 8.53 4.13
C ALA A 338 7.41 8.13 4.08
N ASN A 339 6.81 8.31 2.91
CA ASN A 339 5.42 7.89 2.65
C ASN A 339 5.36 6.45 2.14
N CYS A 340 4.17 5.96 1.81
CA CYS A 340 3.96 4.59 1.33
C CYS A 340 4.82 4.21 0.11
N ALA A 341 5.00 5.11 -0.86
CA ALA A 341 5.86 4.91 -2.01
C ALA A 341 7.35 4.95 -1.60
N GLY A 342 7.74 5.98 -0.84
CA GLY A 342 9.11 6.17 -0.37
C GLY A 342 9.66 4.98 0.41
N ILE A 343 8.93 4.53 1.43
CA ILE A 343 9.33 3.39 2.26
C ILE A 343 9.50 2.12 1.39
N SER A 344 8.54 1.85 0.51
CA SER A 344 8.56 0.65 -0.35
C SER A 344 9.70 0.66 -1.37
N ILE A 345 9.92 1.80 -2.03
CA ILE A 345 10.99 1.99 -3.01
C ILE A 345 12.36 1.93 -2.35
N ASP A 346 12.50 2.54 -1.17
CA ASP A 346 13.75 2.52 -0.42
C ASP A 346 14.08 1.11 0.06
N THR A 347 13.09 0.29 0.43
CA THR A 347 13.32 -1.14 0.70
C THR A 347 13.92 -1.84 -0.52
N PHE A 348 13.32 -1.74 -1.72
CA PHE A 348 13.88 -2.36 -2.92
C PHE A 348 15.28 -1.84 -3.28
N ARG A 349 15.52 -0.54 -3.16
CA ARG A 349 16.83 0.07 -3.41
C ARG A 349 17.88 -0.45 -2.44
N THR A 350 17.53 -0.64 -1.17
CA THR A 350 18.41 -1.27 -0.18
C THR A 350 18.73 -2.72 -0.51
N LEU A 351 17.78 -3.48 -1.07
CA LEU A 351 18.03 -4.84 -1.57
C LEU A 351 18.98 -4.87 -2.78
N GLY A 352 19.23 -3.72 -3.41
CA GLY A 352 20.09 -3.57 -4.58
C GLY A 352 19.33 -3.47 -5.90
N TRP A 353 18.00 -3.30 -5.90
CA TRP A 353 17.29 -2.98 -7.13
C TRP A 353 17.46 -1.49 -7.44
N ASN A 354 18.18 -1.18 -8.52
CA ASN A 354 18.44 0.17 -8.99
C ASN A 354 17.25 0.76 -9.77
N ILE A 355 16.08 0.84 -9.13
CA ILE A 355 14.86 1.42 -9.72
C ILE A 355 15.17 2.86 -10.18
N PRO A 356 15.02 3.18 -11.49
CA PRO A 356 15.39 4.46 -12.05
C PRO A 356 14.74 5.64 -11.34
N LYS A 357 15.53 6.65 -10.98
CA LYS A 357 15.04 7.91 -10.41
C LYS A 357 14.48 8.81 -11.51
N THR A 358 13.49 9.63 -11.19
CA THR A 358 12.88 10.60 -12.13
C THR A 358 13.14 12.06 -11.73
N GLY A 359 13.97 12.27 -10.71
CA GLY A 359 14.33 13.59 -10.18
C GLY A 359 13.20 14.21 -9.35
N PRO A 360 13.42 15.41 -8.76
CA PRO A 360 12.39 16.15 -8.04
C PRO A 360 11.49 16.97 -8.98
N GLU A 361 10.48 17.65 -8.43
CA GLU A 361 9.68 18.66 -9.16
C GLU A 361 10.53 19.86 -9.58
N GLY A 362 11.37 20.36 -8.67
CA GLY A 362 12.37 21.37 -9.00
C GLY A 362 12.72 22.28 -7.82
N TYR A 363 14.02 22.45 -7.59
CA TYR A 363 14.53 23.24 -6.45
C TYR A 363 14.12 24.72 -6.48
N LEU A 364 14.10 25.35 -7.66
CA LEU A 364 13.68 26.76 -7.77
C LEU A 364 12.19 26.94 -7.43
N LYS A 365 11.34 26.03 -7.93
CA LYS A 365 9.91 25.98 -7.60
C LYS A 365 9.72 25.79 -6.10
N ALA A 366 10.49 24.91 -5.47
CA ALA A 366 10.45 24.67 -4.04
C ALA A 366 10.83 25.90 -3.20
N ILE A 367 11.89 26.63 -3.58
CA ILE A 367 12.29 27.87 -2.89
C ILE A 367 11.15 28.90 -2.97
N ILE A 368 10.61 29.14 -4.16
CA ILE A 368 9.51 30.11 -4.36
C ILE A 368 8.26 29.68 -3.57
N ALA A 369 7.90 28.40 -3.62
CA ALA A 369 6.75 27.86 -2.89
C ALA A 369 6.92 27.98 -1.37
N TRP A 370 8.14 27.77 -0.84
CA TRP A 370 8.43 27.95 0.58
C TRP A 370 8.07 29.37 1.04
N PHE A 371 8.51 30.39 0.30
CA PHE A 371 8.20 31.79 0.61
C PHE A 371 6.69 32.06 0.54
N TYR A 372 6.06 31.63 -0.55
CA TYR A 372 4.65 31.85 -0.79
C TYR A 372 3.77 31.22 0.31
N VAL A 373 3.98 29.94 0.60
CA VAL A 373 3.21 29.20 1.62
C VAL A 373 3.50 29.73 3.02
N SER A 374 4.77 30.02 3.36
CA SER A 374 5.10 30.57 4.68
C SER A 374 4.39 31.90 4.96
N ILE A 375 4.26 32.77 3.95
CA ILE A 375 3.60 34.07 4.07
C ILE A 375 2.08 33.91 4.10
N THR A 376 1.52 33.14 3.17
CA THR A 376 0.06 33.00 3.01
C THR A 376 -0.58 32.22 4.16
N GLU A 377 0.08 31.17 4.65
CA GLU A 377 -0.39 30.35 5.77
C GLU A 377 0.18 30.80 7.12
N ARG A 378 1.08 31.80 7.13
CA ARG A 378 1.76 32.31 8.34
C ARG A 378 2.44 31.20 9.14
N SER A 379 3.01 30.22 8.44
CA SER A 379 3.58 29.00 9.02
C SER A 379 4.87 28.60 8.32
N ILE A 380 6.00 28.69 9.04
CA ILE A 380 7.31 28.20 8.55
C ILE A 380 7.29 26.69 8.35
N THR A 381 6.54 25.96 9.18
CA THR A 381 6.37 24.51 9.07
C THR A 381 5.69 24.15 7.75
N SER A 382 4.58 24.81 7.41
CA SER A 382 3.90 24.60 6.12
C SER A 382 4.83 24.91 4.94
N GLY A 383 5.62 25.98 5.04
CA GLY A 383 6.66 26.31 4.06
C GLY A 383 7.70 25.20 3.91
N ARG A 384 8.18 24.65 5.03
CA ARG A 384 9.14 23.55 5.06
C ARG A 384 8.56 22.28 4.44
N ASP A 385 7.30 21.98 4.69
CA ASP A 385 6.63 20.78 4.17
C ASP A 385 6.43 20.87 2.65
N ILE A 386 5.98 22.01 2.12
CA ILE A 386 5.89 22.18 0.65
C ILE A 386 7.28 22.15 -0.03
N TYR A 387 8.31 22.67 0.64
CA TYR A 387 9.68 22.59 0.12
C TYR A 387 10.17 21.15 0.04
N ASP A 388 9.99 20.38 1.11
CA ASP A 388 10.40 18.97 1.12
C ASP A 388 9.63 18.18 0.07
N TYR A 389 8.31 18.40 -0.05
CA TYR A 389 7.50 17.81 -1.10
C TYR A 389 8.03 18.10 -2.51
N LEU A 390 8.38 19.35 -2.83
CA LEU A 390 8.84 19.74 -4.17
C LEU A 390 10.32 19.40 -4.46
N THR A 391 11.09 19.05 -3.43
CA THR A 391 12.49 18.64 -3.56
C THR A 391 12.73 17.14 -3.44
N GLU A 392 11.71 16.40 -2.99
CA GLU A 392 11.77 14.95 -2.88
C GLU A 392 11.84 14.28 -4.26
N GLU A 393 12.53 13.14 -4.33
CA GLU A 393 12.65 12.39 -5.57
C GLU A 393 11.31 11.72 -5.91
N LYS A 394 10.78 11.98 -7.10
CA LYS A 394 9.39 11.67 -7.44
C LYS A 394 9.01 10.19 -7.34
N THR A 395 9.93 9.24 -7.54
CA THR A 395 9.61 7.82 -7.31
C THR A 395 9.43 7.48 -5.83
N ARG A 396 9.97 8.28 -4.91
CA ARG A 396 9.72 8.16 -3.46
C ARG A 396 8.48 8.94 -3.02
N LEU A 397 8.02 9.88 -3.83
CA LEU A 397 6.94 10.80 -3.48
C LEU A 397 5.58 10.35 -4.03
N TYR A 398 5.48 10.12 -5.34
CA TYR A 398 4.21 9.87 -6.01
C TYR A 398 4.00 8.36 -6.21
N PRO A 399 2.90 7.78 -5.67
CA PRO A 399 2.50 6.40 -5.92
C PRO A 399 2.54 5.99 -7.40
N SER A 400 2.03 6.85 -8.27
CA SER A 400 1.94 6.62 -9.71
C SER A 400 3.31 6.55 -10.39
N VAL A 401 4.24 7.41 -9.98
CA VAL A 401 5.62 7.44 -10.50
C VAL A 401 6.42 6.23 -9.98
N ALA A 402 6.20 5.82 -8.74
CA ALA A 402 6.79 4.60 -8.18
C ALA A 402 6.34 3.35 -8.95
N PHE A 403 5.03 3.23 -9.19
CA PHE A 403 4.42 2.15 -9.97
C PHE A 403 4.98 2.08 -11.38
N ASP A 404 5.02 3.21 -12.09
CA ASP A 404 5.57 3.29 -13.43
C ASP A 404 7.07 2.95 -13.45
N ALA A 405 7.85 3.46 -12.50
CA ALA A 405 9.29 3.19 -12.45
C ALA A 405 9.58 1.70 -12.24
N ILE A 406 8.87 1.03 -11.32
CA ILE A 406 8.99 -0.41 -11.10
C ILE A 406 8.56 -1.19 -12.34
N GLY A 407 7.37 -0.91 -12.87
CA GLY A 407 6.80 -1.68 -13.97
C GLY A 407 7.62 -1.55 -15.27
N ASN A 408 8.04 -0.33 -15.62
CA ASN A 408 8.88 -0.11 -16.81
C ASN A 408 10.28 -0.72 -16.63
N ASP A 409 10.88 -0.64 -15.44
CA ASP A 409 12.19 -1.24 -15.19
C ASP A 409 12.11 -2.78 -15.23
N LEU A 410 11.07 -3.39 -14.66
CA LEU A 410 10.80 -4.83 -14.79
C LEU A 410 10.74 -5.26 -16.26
N LEU A 411 9.93 -4.57 -17.07
CA LEU A 411 9.79 -4.87 -18.50
C LEU A 411 11.12 -4.71 -19.24
N SER A 412 11.84 -3.61 -19.00
CA SER A 412 13.15 -3.35 -19.61
C SER A 412 14.19 -4.42 -19.26
N LEU A 413 14.19 -4.88 -18.00
CA LEU A 413 15.09 -5.91 -17.51
C LEU A 413 14.82 -7.27 -18.17
N VAL A 414 13.57 -7.74 -18.19
CA VAL A 414 13.24 -9.06 -18.78
C VAL A 414 13.33 -9.07 -20.31
N GLN A 415 13.12 -7.92 -20.95
CA GLN A 415 13.31 -7.74 -22.39
C GLN A 415 14.79 -7.49 -22.77
N ARG A 416 15.70 -7.42 -21.79
CA ARG A 416 17.13 -7.13 -21.97
C ARG A 416 17.40 -5.82 -22.73
N GLN A 417 16.56 -4.81 -22.49
CA GLN A 417 16.71 -3.47 -23.06
C GLN A 417 17.62 -2.58 -22.20
N SER A 418 17.82 -2.94 -20.93
CA SER A 418 18.73 -2.23 -20.04
C SER A 418 20.19 -2.57 -20.36
N SER A 419 21.02 -1.53 -20.54
CA SER A 419 22.47 -1.66 -20.71
C SER A 419 23.24 -1.59 -19.38
N ARG A 420 22.55 -1.42 -18.25
CA ARG A 420 23.20 -1.28 -16.93
C ARG A 420 23.70 -2.63 -16.43
N GLN A 421 24.81 -2.60 -15.70
CA GLN A 421 25.27 -3.76 -14.96
C GLN A 421 24.26 -4.10 -13.85
N LEU A 422 23.74 -5.33 -13.88
CA LEU A 422 22.76 -5.79 -12.91
C LEU A 422 23.42 -6.13 -11.58
N THR A 423 22.80 -5.73 -10.48
CA THR A 423 23.18 -6.17 -9.13
C THR A 423 22.83 -7.64 -8.91
N ALA A 424 23.31 -8.22 -7.80
CA ALA A 424 22.97 -9.60 -7.44
C ALA A 424 21.45 -9.81 -7.26
N TYR A 425 20.74 -8.81 -6.72
CA TYR A 425 19.29 -8.89 -6.57
C TYR A 425 18.57 -8.81 -7.93
N GLU A 426 19.01 -7.89 -8.81
CA GLU A 426 18.42 -7.74 -10.15
C GLU A 426 18.67 -8.96 -11.04
N GLN A 427 19.85 -9.57 -10.95
CA GLN A 427 20.16 -10.82 -11.66
C GLN A 427 19.19 -11.93 -11.25
N LYS A 428 19.06 -12.17 -9.92
CA LYS A 428 18.10 -13.15 -9.39
C LYS A 428 16.67 -12.83 -9.80
N LEU A 429 16.29 -11.56 -9.80
CA LEU A 429 14.96 -11.13 -10.23
C LEU A 429 14.72 -11.52 -11.69
N VAL A 430 15.60 -11.13 -12.62
CA VAL A 430 15.44 -11.39 -14.06
C VAL A 430 15.48 -12.88 -14.40
N GLU A 431 16.35 -13.66 -13.76
CA GLU A 431 16.47 -15.10 -13.98
C GLU A 431 15.20 -15.87 -13.61
N ASN A 432 14.48 -15.36 -12.59
CA ASN A 432 13.33 -16.03 -12.01
C ASN A 432 11.98 -15.56 -12.56
N ILE A 433 11.85 -14.35 -13.12
CA ILE A 433 10.57 -13.89 -13.67
C ILE A 433 10.14 -14.77 -14.86
N GLU A 434 8.92 -15.29 -14.79
CA GLU A 434 8.28 -16.04 -15.87
C GLU A 434 7.23 -15.25 -16.62
N ALA A 435 6.54 -14.34 -15.93
CA ALA A 435 5.49 -13.51 -16.49
C ALA A 435 5.39 -12.18 -15.76
N ILE A 436 5.01 -11.14 -16.50
CA ILE A 436 4.63 -9.83 -15.96
C ILE A 436 3.19 -9.56 -16.38
N ILE A 437 2.31 -9.31 -15.41
CA ILE A 437 0.88 -9.14 -15.62
C ILE A 437 0.45 -7.77 -15.13
N TYR A 438 -0.29 -7.04 -15.95
CA TYR A 438 -1.04 -5.87 -15.55
C TYR A 438 -2.46 -6.27 -15.15
N VAL A 439 -2.94 -5.71 -14.05
CA VAL A 439 -4.29 -5.91 -13.54
C VAL A 439 -4.95 -4.55 -13.35
N HIS A 440 -6.17 -4.39 -13.86
CA HIS A 440 -7.05 -3.28 -13.56
C HIS A 440 -8.18 -3.77 -12.63
N ILE A 441 -8.36 -3.06 -11.52
CA ILE A 441 -9.36 -3.37 -10.49
C ILE A 441 -10.30 -2.17 -10.40
N PRO A 442 -11.60 -2.32 -10.70
CA PRO A 442 -12.51 -1.20 -10.62
C PRO A 442 -12.85 -0.82 -9.19
N GLN A 443 -13.45 0.35 -9.07
CA GLN A 443 -14.08 0.77 -7.84
C GLN A 443 -15.42 0.04 -7.68
N VAL A 444 -15.61 -0.58 -6.53
CA VAL A 444 -16.92 -1.06 -6.10
C VAL A 444 -17.82 0.16 -5.89
N PRO A 445 -19.02 0.21 -6.50
CA PRO A 445 -19.98 1.28 -6.24
C PRO A 445 -20.27 1.38 -4.74
N SER A 446 -20.24 2.58 -4.18
CA SER A 446 -20.46 2.83 -2.76
C SER A 446 -21.16 4.17 -2.56
N GLU A 447 -21.34 4.61 -1.31
CA GLU A 447 -21.80 5.96 -0.99
C GLU A 447 -20.86 7.07 -1.48
N ARG A 448 -19.62 6.73 -1.87
CA ARG A 448 -18.60 7.68 -2.30
C ARG A 448 -18.55 7.84 -3.81
N ALA A 449 -18.15 9.03 -4.26
CA ALA A 449 -17.97 9.31 -5.68
C ALA A 449 -16.90 8.40 -6.31
N TYR A 450 -17.02 8.15 -7.62
CA TYR A 450 -16.00 7.43 -8.36
C TYR A 450 -14.69 8.23 -8.38
N GLY A 451 -13.61 7.55 -8.01
CA GLY A 451 -12.25 8.06 -8.06
C GLY A 451 -11.70 8.16 -9.48
N LEU A 452 -10.49 8.68 -9.56
CA LEU A 452 -9.78 8.95 -10.81
C LEU A 452 -8.42 8.25 -10.85
N ALA A 453 -7.74 8.32 -11.99
CA ALA A 453 -6.32 7.99 -12.05
C ALA A 453 -5.51 8.89 -11.08
N PRO A 454 -4.48 8.36 -10.43
CA PRO A 454 -3.64 9.15 -9.54
C PRO A 454 -2.78 10.15 -10.34
N VAL A 455 -2.41 11.25 -9.70
CA VAL A 455 -1.56 12.28 -10.32
C VAL A 455 -0.09 11.86 -10.38
N TYR A 456 0.63 12.33 -11.40
CA TYR A 456 2.04 12.03 -11.67
C TYR A 456 2.99 13.20 -11.35
N SER A 457 2.45 14.36 -11.01
CA SER A 457 3.22 15.55 -10.68
C SER A 457 2.40 16.55 -9.88
N PHE A 458 3.10 17.53 -9.31
CA PHE A 458 2.48 18.63 -8.57
C PHE A 458 1.63 19.52 -9.48
N ASP A 459 2.04 19.70 -10.74
CA ASP A 459 1.26 20.49 -11.69
C ASP A 459 -0.05 19.79 -12.07
N GLN A 460 -0.02 18.46 -12.19
CA GLN A 460 -1.25 17.69 -12.39
C GLN A 460 -2.13 17.77 -11.13
N TYR A 461 -1.56 17.64 -9.93
CA TYR A 461 -2.28 17.83 -8.68
C TYR A 461 -3.04 19.17 -8.65
N LEU A 462 -2.33 20.27 -8.93
CA LEU A 462 -2.94 21.61 -8.94
C LEU A 462 -4.01 21.77 -10.03
N ALA A 463 -3.92 21.04 -11.13
CA ALA A 463 -4.91 21.08 -12.20
C ALA A 463 -6.22 20.35 -11.82
N GLU A 464 -6.16 19.33 -10.96
CA GLU A 464 -7.32 18.59 -10.47
C GLU A 464 -8.00 19.27 -9.27
N THR A 465 -7.26 20.08 -8.50
CA THR A 465 -7.81 20.81 -7.35
C THR A 465 -8.44 22.16 -7.73
N PRO A 466 -9.45 22.64 -6.98
CA PRO A 466 -9.94 24.02 -7.10
C PRO A 466 -8.82 25.05 -6.90
N LYS A 467 -8.83 26.15 -7.67
CA LYS A 467 -7.83 27.23 -7.53
C LYS A 467 -7.88 27.91 -6.16
N ASP A 468 -9.06 28.00 -5.57
CA ASP A 468 -9.27 28.55 -4.23
C ASP A 468 -9.18 27.43 -3.20
N LYS A 469 -8.16 27.47 -2.34
CA LYS A 469 -7.96 26.49 -1.27
C LYS A 469 -9.15 26.38 -0.31
N SER A 470 -9.94 27.44 -0.14
CA SER A 470 -11.14 27.38 0.71
C SER A 470 -12.25 26.50 0.15
N GLN A 471 -12.17 26.14 -1.14
CA GLN A 471 -13.08 25.22 -1.81
C GLN A 471 -12.60 23.77 -1.79
N TRP A 472 -11.42 23.50 -1.24
CA TRP A 472 -10.87 22.15 -1.17
C TRP A 472 -11.71 21.30 -0.23
N LYS A 473 -12.04 20.10 -0.68
CA LYS A 473 -12.65 19.07 0.15
C LYS A 473 -11.54 18.29 0.84
N ILE A 474 -11.44 18.47 2.15
CA ILE A 474 -10.42 17.83 2.97
C ILE A 474 -11.14 17.03 4.05
N ILE A 475 -10.77 15.77 4.19
CA ILE A 475 -11.34 14.90 5.23
C ILE A 475 -10.44 14.97 6.46
N PRO A 476 -10.91 15.54 7.58
CA PRO A 476 -10.07 15.72 8.74
C PRO A 476 -9.74 14.38 9.40
N THR A 477 -8.47 14.20 9.74
CA THR A 477 -7.99 13.08 10.57
C THR A 477 -7.79 13.54 12.01
N GLN A 478 -8.06 12.66 12.97
CA GLN A 478 -7.77 12.94 14.38
C GLN A 478 -6.37 12.43 14.74
N PRO A 479 -5.59 13.12 15.58
CA PRO A 479 -4.30 12.59 16.05
C PRO A 479 -4.46 11.27 16.81
N ARG A 480 -3.55 10.32 16.56
CA ARG A 480 -3.34 9.12 17.36
C ARG A 480 -1.97 9.23 18.04
N PRO A 481 -1.87 9.92 19.20
CA PRO A 481 -0.58 10.13 19.84
C PRO A 481 0.00 8.78 20.29
N PHE A 482 1.21 8.47 19.81
CA PHE A 482 1.95 7.31 20.28
C PHE A 482 2.37 7.47 21.75
N PRO A 483 2.11 6.50 22.64
CA PRO A 483 2.35 6.64 24.07
C PRO A 483 3.84 6.82 24.39
N ASP A 484 4.16 7.77 25.26
CA ASP A 484 5.56 8.09 25.59
C ASP A 484 6.26 6.93 26.31
N GLU A 485 5.53 6.17 27.13
CA GLU A 485 6.03 4.95 27.80
C GLU A 485 6.34 3.79 26.84
N MET A 486 5.90 3.90 25.59
CA MET A 486 6.19 2.94 24.53
C MET A 486 7.40 3.32 23.69
N ARG A 487 7.89 4.57 23.80
CA ARG A 487 9.11 5.02 23.13
C ARG A 487 10.34 4.45 23.83
N ASP A 488 11.17 3.74 23.08
CA ASP A 488 12.42 3.15 23.55
C ASP A 488 13.51 3.23 22.46
N GLY A 489 14.77 3.12 22.88
CA GLY A 489 15.93 3.17 21.97
C GLY A 489 15.90 4.42 21.07
N LEU A 490 16.12 4.23 19.78
CA LEU A 490 16.21 5.30 18.78
C LEU A 490 14.93 6.13 18.64
N ALA A 491 13.76 5.64 19.05
CA ALA A 491 12.50 6.39 19.03
C ALA A 491 12.46 7.53 20.06
N THR A 492 13.37 7.51 21.04
CA THR A 492 13.55 8.60 22.02
C THR A 492 14.39 9.76 21.47
N GLU A 493 15.13 9.53 20.38
CA GLU A 493 15.98 10.54 19.75
C GLU A 493 15.16 11.38 18.77
N LYS A 494 15.09 12.68 19.02
CA LYS A 494 14.44 13.62 18.09
C LYS A 494 15.33 13.80 16.86
N ALA A 495 14.79 13.48 15.68
CA ALA A 495 15.43 13.83 14.42
C ALA A 495 15.54 15.36 14.31
N PHE A 496 16.75 15.87 14.11
CA PHE A 496 16.97 17.31 13.89
C PHE A 496 16.55 17.69 12.47
N ARG A 497 15.55 18.57 12.33
CA ARG A 497 15.09 19.12 11.04
C ARG A 497 15.18 20.65 11.12
N LEU A 498 15.95 21.26 10.23
CA LEU A 498 16.02 22.73 10.15
C LEU A 498 14.67 23.27 9.64
N PRO A 499 14.03 24.23 10.36
CA PRO A 499 12.77 24.82 9.91
C PRO A 499 12.90 25.58 8.59
N ILE A 500 14.06 26.20 8.34
CA ILE A 500 14.35 26.92 7.10
C ILE A 500 15.44 26.15 6.34
N PRO A 501 15.16 25.67 5.11
CA PRO A 501 16.15 24.99 4.30
C PRO A 501 17.36 25.88 4.01
N LEU A 502 18.57 25.32 3.99
CA LEU A 502 19.80 26.08 3.69
C LEU A 502 19.72 26.82 2.33
N PRO A 503 19.20 26.24 1.23
CA PRO A 503 19.04 26.97 -0.02
C PRO A 503 18.11 28.18 0.09
N VAL A 504 17.09 28.11 0.94
CA VAL A 504 16.20 29.24 1.23
C VAL A 504 16.96 30.32 2.00
N LEU A 505 17.73 29.97 3.04
CA LEU A 505 18.57 30.91 3.78
C LEU A 505 19.59 31.64 2.88
N LEU A 506 20.23 30.90 1.97
CA LEU A 506 21.17 31.48 1.00
C LEU A 506 20.46 32.43 0.03
N SER A 507 19.24 32.09 -0.41
CA SER A 507 18.44 32.98 -1.26
C SER A 507 18.05 34.28 -0.54
N PHE A 508 17.71 34.22 0.76
CA PHE A 508 17.50 35.41 1.60
C PHE A 508 18.75 36.28 1.69
N ALA A 509 19.92 35.67 1.96
CA ALA A 509 21.18 36.39 2.08
C ALA A 509 21.55 37.09 0.77
N LEU A 510 21.33 36.43 -0.38
CA LEU A 510 21.55 37.01 -1.70
C LEU A 510 20.62 38.20 -1.96
N LEU A 511 19.32 38.06 -1.68
CA LEU A 511 18.33 39.14 -1.86
C LEU A 511 18.62 40.34 -0.95
N ALA A 512 18.99 40.11 0.31
CA ALA A 512 19.39 41.16 1.24
C ALA A 512 20.68 41.88 0.79
N GLY A 513 21.66 41.13 0.29
CA GLY A 513 22.89 41.67 -0.28
C GLY A 513 22.64 42.54 -1.51
N LEU A 514 21.79 42.07 -2.43
CA LEU A 514 21.35 42.83 -3.62
C LEU A 514 20.60 44.10 -3.21
N PHE A 515 19.66 44.02 -2.27
CA PHE A 515 18.94 45.19 -1.76
C PHE A 515 19.90 46.22 -1.14
N TRP A 516 20.87 45.77 -0.35
CA TRP A 516 21.87 46.64 0.24
C TRP A 516 22.78 47.31 -0.80
N LEU A 517 23.17 46.57 -1.84
CA LEU A 517 23.93 47.11 -2.98
C LEU A 517 23.12 48.17 -3.73
N VAL A 518 21.87 47.89 -4.06
CA VAL A 518 20.95 48.84 -4.71
C VAL A 518 20.75 50.08 -3.83
N PHE A 519 20.50 49.90 -2.53
CA PHE A 519 20.38 50.99 -1.58
C PHE A 519 21.65 51.85 -1.52
N ARG A 520 22.84 51.24 -1.53
CA ARG A 520 24.12 51.97 -1.59
C ARG A 520 24.31 52.72 -2.90
N LEU A 521 23.93 52.13 -4.03
CA LEU A 521 24.03 52.77 -5.34
C LEU A 521 23.09 53.97 -5.44
N ILE A 522 21.84 53.82 -4.98
CA ILE A 522 20.87 54.91 -4.88
C ILE A 522 21.42 56.02 -3.98
N LYS A 523 21.94 55.67 -2.80
CA LYS A 523 22.49 56.67 -1.88
C LYS A 523 23.68 57.44 -2.47
N ARG A 524 24.47 56.84 -3.36
CA ARG A 524 25.57 57.50 -4.11
C ARG A 524 25.12 58.29 -5.35
N LEU A 525 23.88 58.11 -5.80
CA LEU A 525 23.31 58.86 -6.92
C LEU A 525 22.55 60.11 -6.44
N PHE A 526 22.10 60.13 -5.17
CA PHE A 526 21.35 61.23 -4.56
C PHE A 526 22.13 62.05 -3.52
N PHE A 527 23.39 61.67 -3.25
CA PHE A 527 24.40 62.44 -2.50
C PHE A 527 25.73 62.30 -3.23
#